data_AF-A0A7K4VT32-F1
#
_entry.id   AF-A0A7K4VT32-F1
#
_cell.length_a   1.000
_cell.length_b   1.000
_cell.length_c   1.000
_cell.angle_alpha   90.00
_cell.angle_beta   90.00
_cell.angle_gamma   90.00
#
_symmetry.space_group_name_H-M   'P 1'
#
loop_
_entity.id
_entity.type
_entity.pdbx_description
1 polymer ?
#
loop_
_entity_poly.entity_id
_entity_poly.type
_entity_poly.pdbx_seq_one_letter_code
_entity_poly.pdbx_strand_id
1 'polypeptide(L)' 'MACNSLCRPCGPTPLANSCNEPCALQCQDSHVIINPSPVLVTLPGPIMTSFPQST' A
#
# COMPACT_ATOMS: atom_id res chain seq x y z
N MET A 1 2.54 6.63 -9.62
CA MET A 1 3.07 7.92 -10.13
C MET A 1 3.74 8.62 -8.97
N ALA A 2 5.04 8.86 -9.06
CA ALA A 2 5.79 9.51 -7.99
C ALA A 2 5.63 11.03 -8.09
N CYS A 3 5.38 11.68 -6.95
CA CYS A 3 5.27 13.13 -6.88
C CYS A 3 6.66 13.76 -6.87
N ASN A 4 7.24 13.89 -8.06
CA ASN A 4 8.61 14.37 -8.23
C ASN A 4 8.60 15.74 -8.91
N SER A 5 8.10 16.77 -8.24
CA SER A 5 8.52 18.14 -8.57
C SER A 5 9.60 18.54 -7.57
N LEU A 6 10.84 18.64 -8.05
CA LEU A 6 11.96 19.10 -7.25
C LEU A 6 11.64 20.49 -6.71
N CYS A 7 11.54 20.59 -5.38
CA CYS A 7 11.62 21.87 -4.70
C CYS A 7 12.86 22.60 -5.21
N ARG A 8 12.65 23.70 -5.94
CA ARG A 8 13.73 24.40 -6.63
C ARG A 8 14.71 24.95 -5.59
N PRO A 9 16.03 24.82 -5.78
CA PRO A 9 16.97 25.52 -4.91
C PRO A 9 16.75 27.01 -5.09
N CYS A 10 16.70 27.73 -3.97
CA CYS A 10 16.76 29.17 -4.01
C CYS A 10 18.10 29.59 -4.63
N GLY A 11 18.02 30.55 -5.56
CA GLY A 11 19.03 30.82 -6.58
C GLY A 11 20.44 31.14 -6.06
N PRO A 12 21.41 31.34 -6.97
CA PRO A 12 22.80 31.55 -6.60
C PRO A 12 23.02 33.00 -6.14
N THR A 13 22.75 33.32 -4.88
CA THR A 13 23.24 34.56 -4.25
C THR A 13 23.27 34.44 -2.72
N PRO A 14 24.37 34.81 -2.04
CA PRO A 14 24.49 34.76 -0.60
C PRO A 14 23.89 36.04 -0.02
N LEU A 15 22.58 36.20 -0.15
CA LEU A 15 21.84 37.13 0.68
C LEU A 15 20.96 36.28 1.58
N ALA A 16 21.01 36.55 2.88
CA ALA A 16 20.49 35.73 3.98
C ALA A 16 18.95 35.57 4.00
N ASN A 17 18.32 35.33 2.85
CA ASN A 17 16.97 34.82 2.73
C ASN A 17 17.08 33.30 2.60
N SER A 18 17.28 32.66 3.75
CA SER A 18 17.04 31.22 3.87
C SER A 18 15.60 30.96 3.43
N CYS A 19 15.42 30.08 2.46
CA CYS A 19 14.10 29.66 2.01
C CYS A 19 13.44 28.80 3.07
N ASN A 20 12.89 29.50 4.07
CA ASN A 20 12.23 28.93 5.23
C ASN A 20 10.75 28.61 4.95
N GLU A 21 10.27 28.91 3.74
CA GLU A 21 8.93 28.53 3.31
C GLU A 21 8.88 27.02 3.08
N PRO A 22 7.91 26.31 3.69
CA PRO A 22 7.82 24.86 3.55
C PRO A 22 7.48 24.50 2.10
N CYS A 23 8.37 23.75 1.46
CA CYS A 23 8.06 23.16 0.17
C CYS A 23 7.22 21.89 0.38
N ALA A 24 5.92 22.08 0.58
CA ALA A 24 4.94 21.01 0.61
C ALA A 24 4.23 20.93 -0.74
N LEU A 25 4.07 19.72 -1.26
CA LEU A 25 3.36 19.46 -2.51
C LEU A 25 2.08 18.70 -2.19
N GLN A 26 0.94 19.19 -2.68
CA GLN A 26 -0.30 18.43 -2.64
C GLN A 26 -0.28 17.45 -3.81
N CYS A 27 0.05 16.20 -3.52
CA CYS A 27 0.17 15.13 -4.49
C CYS A 27 -1.09 14.25 -4.48
N GLN A 28 -1.27 13.46 -5.54
CA GLN A 28 -2.27 12.40 -5.56
C GLN A 28 -1.93 11.32 -4.52
N ASP A 29 -2.96 10.64 -4.00
CA ASP A 29 -2.79 9.52 -3.08
C ASP A 29 -1.89 8.42 -3.67
N SER A 30 -0.99 7.90 -2.85
CA SER A 30 -0.17 6.74 -3.20
C SER A 30 -0.95 5.45 -3.01
N HIS A 31 -0.94 4.57 -4.01
CA HIS A 31 -1.45 3.20 -3.86
C HIS A 31 -0.31 2.22 -3.58
N VAL A 32 -0.46 1.41 -2.55
CA VAL A 32 0.44 0.29 -2.22
C VAL A 32 -0.34 -1.01 -2.37
N ILE A 33 0.26 -1.99 -3.05
CA ILE A 33 -0.29 -3.33 -3.18
C ILE A 33 0.48 -4.24 -2.22
N ILE A 34 -0.22 -4.89 -1.30
CA ILE A 34 0.34 -5.92 -0.42
C ILE A 34 0.12 -7.26 -1.09
N ASN A 35 1.20 -8.01 -1.33
CA ASN A 35 1.13 -9.35 -1.91
C ASN A 35 1.48 -10.39 -0.83
N PRO A 36 0.47 -10.96 -0.14
CA PRO A 36 0.72 -12.01 0.84
C PRO A 36 1.12 -13.32 0.14
N SER A 37 1.83 -14.18 0.87
CA SER A 37 2.13 -15.53 0.38
C SER A 37 0.84 -16.35 0.22
N PRO A 38 0.76 -17.26 -0.77
CA PRO A 38 -0.40 -18.13 -0.94
C PRO A 38 -0.56 -19.07 0.25
N VAL A 39 -1.81 -19.28 0.69
CA VAL A 39 -2.16 -20.17 1.79
C VAL A 39 -2.93 -21.37 1.25
N LEU A 40 -2.51 -22.58 1.63
CA LEU A 40 -3.23 -23.80 1.32
C LEU A 40 -4.36 -24.00 2.33
N VAL A 41 -5.59 -24.14 1.84
CA VAL A 41 -6.75 -24.50 2.66
C VAL A 41 -7.16 -25.93 2.33
N THR A 42 -7.20 -26.79 3.33
CA THR A 42 -7.77 -28.14 3.21
C THR A 42 -9.15 -28.14 3.86
N LEU A 43 -10.18 -28.47 3.08
CA LEU A 43 -11.53 -28.65 3.60
C LEU A 43 -11.71 -30.11 4.04
N PRO A 44 -12.27 -30.38 5.23
CA PRO A 44 -12.61 -31.74 5.62
C PRO A 44 -13.60 -32.33 4.62
N GLY A 45 -13.43 -33.61 4.30
CA GLY A 45 -14.30 -34.33 3.37
C GLY A 45 -15.76 -34.32 3.83
N PRO A 46 -16.72 -34.53 2.91
CA PRO A 46 -18.13 -34.59 3.25
C PRO A 46 -18.39 -35.70 4.27
N ILE A 47 -19.02 -35.36 5.40
CA ILE A 47 -19.45 -36.36 6.38
C ILE A 47 -20.67 -37.09 5.82
N MET A 48 -20.47 -38.29 5.29
CA MET A 48 -21.55 -39.19 4.89
C MET A 48 -22.00 -40.01 6.10
N THR A 49 -22.94 -39.47 6.89
CA THR A 49 -23.62 -40.29 7.91
C THR A 49 -24.68 -41.16 7.23
N SER A 50 -24.36 -42.41 6.88
CA SER A 50 -25.38 -43.37 6.50
C SER A 50 -26.04 -43.93 7.76
N PHE A 51 -27.30 -43.56 8.00
CA PHE A 51 -28.11 -44.16 9.06
C PHE A 51 -28.58 -45.54 8.58
N PRO A 52 -28.24 -46.66 9.26
CA PRO A 52 -28.70 -47.97 8.82
C PRO A 52 -30.22 -48.04 8.96
N GLN A 53 -30.93 -48.23 7.85
CA GLN A 53 -32.35 -48.57 7.89
C GLN A 53 -32.47 -50.03 8.34
N SER A 54 -32.94 -50.25 9.57
CA SER A 54 -33.40 -51.56 10.00
C SER A 54 -34.69 -51.84 9.25
N THR A 55 -34.64 -52.77 8.30
CA THR A 55 -35.85 -53.37 7.68
C THR A 55 -36.33 -54.52 8.55
#